data_AF-A0A934WYP8-F1
#
_entry.id   AF-A0A934WYP8-F1
#
_cell.length_a   1.000
_cell.length_b   1.000
_cell.length_c   1.000
_cell.angle_alpha   90.00
_cell.angle_beta   90.00
_cell.angle_gamma   90.00
#
_symmetry.space_group_name_H-M   'P 1'
#
loop_
_entity.id
_entity.type
_entity.pdbx_description
1 polymer ?
#
loop_
_entity_poly.entity_id
_entity_poly.type
_entity_poly.pdbx_seq_one_letter_code
_entity_poly.pdbx_strand_id
1 'polypeptide(L)'
;MTEEYKYRPPIKYLYTGLGGLVISVIFGLAMIKGDEIWFSIIVGIFCLMGLALGIGFLTIFFRKLNVGNLKLGNDFLEIPGRWKERTKINFNDILDIGEIDSYDNVIEIESKLGIHLIERNWMKQKEFDNVKRRLQEYWMNK
;
A
#
# COMPACT_ATOMS: atom_id res chain seq x y z
N MET A 1 -0.49 -26.24 -7.94
CA MET A 1 0.39 -25.87 -6.81
C MET A 1 0.11 -24.42 -6.50
N THR A 2 -0.01 -24.02 -5.23
CA THR A 2 -0.33 -22.64 -4.86
C THR A 2 0.90 -21.99 -4.24
N GLU A 3 1.36 -20.89 -4.82
CA GLU A 3 2.44 -20.07 -4.26
C GLU A 3 1.85 -18.93 -3.44
N GLU A 4 2.47 -18.61 -2.30
CA GLU A 4 2.06 -17.50 -1.45
C GLU A 4 3.17 -16.45 -1.34
N TYR A 5 2.79 -15.20 -1.56
CA TYR A 5 3.67 -14.05 -1.56
C TYR A 5 3.31 -13.09 -0.44
N LYS A 6 4.33 -12.65 0.31
CA LYS A 6 4.14 -11.63 1.34
C LYS A 6 3.82 -10.31 0.65
N TYR A 7 2.57 -9.86 0.79
CA TYR A 7 2.07 -8.66 0.13
C TYR A 7 1.60 -7.66 1.18
N ARG A 8 2.46 -6.69 1.51
CA ARG A 8 2.27 -5.77 2.64
C ARG A 8 2.75 -4.36 2.29
N PRO A 9 2.18 -3.31 2.89
CA PRO A 9 2.63 -1.95 2.63
C PRO A 9 4.14 -1.76 2.88
N PRO A 10 4.76 -0.86 2.10
CA PRO A 10 6.12 -0.41 2.33
C PRO A 10 6.37 0.04 3.77
N ILE A 11 7.51 -0.38 4.34
CA ILE A 11 7.92 0.04 5.69
C ILE A 11 8.17 1.55 5.81
N LYS A 12 8.37 2.25 4.68
CA LYS A 12 8.47 3.72 4.66
C LYS A 12 7.27 4.38 5.32
N TYR A 13 6.06 3.84 5.20
CA TYR A 13 4.87 4.42 5.84
C TYR A 13 4.95 4.35 7.37
N LEU A 14 5.56 3.31 7.94
CA LEU A 14 5.80 3.26 9.38
C LEU A 14 6.75 4.37 9.82
N TYR A 15 7.89 4.51 9.13
CA TYR A 15 8.88 5.52 9.47
C TYR A 15 8.36 6.95 9.27
N THR A 16 7.64 7.23 8.18
CA THR A 16 6.99 8.52 7.95
C THR A 16 5.94 8.81 9.02
N GLY A 17 5.15 7.81 9.40
CA GLY A 17 4.16 7.92 10.48
C GLY A 17 4.78 8.26 11.84
N LEU A 18 5.82 7.50 12.23
CA LEU A 18 6.57 7.76 13.46
C LEU A 18 7.26 9.13 13.44
N GLY A 19 7.87 9.51 12.31
CA GLY A 19 8.48 10.82 12.13
C GLY A 19 7.48 11.97 12.29
N GLY A 20 6.27 11.82 11.74
CA GLY A 20 5.19 12.80 11.93
C GLY A 20 4.80 12.98 13.39
N LEU A 21 4.72 11.88 14.17
CA LEU A 21 4.45 11.94 15.60
C LEU A 21 5.58 12.64 16.38
N VAL A 22 6.84 12.34 16.06
CA VAL A 22 7.99 13.00 16.70
C VAL A 22 7.97 14.50 16.43
N ILE A 23 7.73 14.90 15.18
CA ILE A 23 7.61 16.31 14.79
C ILE A 23 6.45 16.99 15.54
N SER A 24 5.30 16.30 15.65
CA SER A 24 4.16 16.80 16.41
C SER A 24 4.53 17.05 17.88
N VAL A 25 5.24 16.14 18.53
CA VAL A 25 5.69 16.31 19.92
C VAL A 25 6.65 17.49 20.05
N ILE A 26 7.63 17.65 19.14
CA ILE A 26 8.59 18.75 19.17
C ILE A 26 7.87 20.10 19.08
N PHE A 27 6.97 20.25 18.11
CA PHE A 27 6.20 21.48 17.97
C PHE A 27 5.20 21.66 19.13
N GLY A 28 4.56 20.60 19.62
CA GLY A 28 3.68 20.67 20.80
C GLY A 28 4.40 21.19 22.05
N LEU A 29 5.65 20.76 22.28
CA LEU A 29 6.48 21.27 23.37
C LEU A 29 6.86 22.75 23.17
N ALA A 30 7.20 23.14 21.95
CA ALA A 30 7.51 24.53 21.61
C ALA A 30 6.28 25.46 21.76
N MET A 31 5.08 24.96 21.48
CA MET A 31 3.82 25.69 21.70
C MET A 31 3.58 25.98 23.18
N ILE A 32 3.84 25.02 24.07
CA ILE A 32 3.61 25.17 25.52
C ILE A 32 4.63 26.14 26.15
N LYS A 33 5.85 26.17 25.64
CA LYS A 33 6.95 27.02 26.15
C LYS A 33 7.01 28.41 25.51
N GLY A 34 6.21 28.68 24.48
CA GLY A 34 6.23 29.95 23.76
C GLY A 34 5.55 31.05 24.56
N ASP A 35 6.32 32.07 24.93
CA ASP A 35 5.79 33.26 25.64
C ASP A 35 4.93 34.14 24.73
N GLU A 36 5.17 34.10 23.42
CA GLU A 36 4.42 34.86 22.43
C GLU A 36 3.25 34.06 21.84
N ILE A 37 2.03 34.60 21.95
CA ILE A 37 0.80 33.96 21.45
C ILE A 37 0.88 33.63 19.96
N TRP A 38 1.44 34.54 19.14
CA TRP A 38 1.55 34.32 17.69
C TRP A 38 2.49 33.16 17.34
N PHE A 39 3.63 33.05 18.04
CA PHE A 39 4.54 31.93 17.89
C PHE A 39 3.84 30.60 18.26
N SER A 40 3.15 30.58 19.39
CA SER A 40 2.42 29.40 19.85
C SER A 40 1.32 28.97 18.88
N ILE A 41 0.61 29.91 18.25
CA ILE A 41 -0.40 29.60 17.21
C ILE A 41 0.26 28.94 15.98
N ILE A 42 1.32 29.54 15.44
CA ILE A 42 2.01 29.02 14.24
C ILE A 42 2.52 27.60 14.50
N VAL A 43 3.21 27.43 15.63
CA VAL A 43 3.77 26.15 16.06
C VAL A 43 2.66 25.13 16.34
N GLY A 44 1.52 25.56 16.90
CA GLY A 44 0.34 24.72 17.11
C GLY A 44 -0.21 24.16 15.80
N ILE A 45 -0.25 24.94 14.72
CA ILE A 45 -0.67 24.46 13.39
C ILE A 45 0.28 23.37 12.89
N PHE A 46 1.60 23.58 12.98
CA PHE A 46 2.58 22.56 12.58
C PHE A 46 2.49 21.29 13.43
N CYS A 47 2.21 21.43 14.73
CA CYS A 47 1.95 20.30 15.63
C CYS A 47 0.76 19.46 15.15
N LEU A 48 -0.36 20.10 14.83
CA LEU A 48 -1.57 19.43 14.33
C LEU A 48 -1.36 18.79 12.96
N MET A 49 -0.65 19.45 12.05
CA MET A 49 -0.30 18.88 10.74
C MET A 49 0.59 17.64 10.89
N GLY A 50 1.62 17.71 11.73
CA GLY A 50 2.49 16.57 12.03
C GLY A 50 1.72 15.40 12.64
N LEU A 51 0.79 15.69 13.55
CA LEU A 51 -0.07 14.68 14.17
C LEU A 51 -0.98 14.00 13.13
N ALA A 52 -1.67 14.79 12.31
CA ALA A 52 -2.57 14.28 11.27
C ALA A 52 -1.82 13.41 10.25
N LEU A 53 -0.65 13.85 9.79
CA LEU A 53 0.20 13.06 8.89
C LEU A 53 0.71 11.78 9.58
N GLY A 54 1.18 11.89 10.82
CA GLY A 54 1.67 10.75 11.60
C GLY A 54 0.61 9.67 11.76
N ILE A 55 -0.58 10.05 12.24
CA ILE A 55 -1.72 9.14 12.40
C ILE A 55 -2.17 8.59 11.05
N GLY A 56 -2.24 9.42 10.01
CA GLY A 56 -2.62 9.00 8.67
C GLY A 56 -1.74 7.87 8.13
N PHE A 57 -0.42 8.07 8.14
CA PHE A 57 0.52 7.06 7.64
C PHE A 57 0.56 5.80 8.51
N LEU A 58 0.49 5.92 9.84
CA LEU A 58 0.40 4.76 10.73
C LEU A 58 -0.88 3.96 10.50
N THR A 59 -2.01 4.65 10.31
CA THR A 59 -3.30 4.02 10.01
C THR A 59 -3.21 3.22 8.71
N ILE A 60 -2.63 3.80 7.66
CA ILE A 60 -2.41 3.10 6.38
C ILE A 60 -1.53 1.86 6.58
N PHE A 61 -0.44 1.97 7.35
CA PHE A 61 0.48 0.88 7.59
C PHE A 61 -0.15 -0.27 8.38
N PHE A 62 -0.76 0.01 9.54
CA PHE A 62 -1.34 -1.02 10.42
C PHE A 62 -2.60 -1.66 9.86
N ARG A 63 -3.51 -0.87 9.26
CA ARG A 63 -4.73 -1.43 8.70
C ARG A 63 -4.45 -2.39 7.54
N LYS A 64 -3.30 -2.22 6.86
CA LYS A 64 -2.89 -3.04 5.72
C LYS A 64 -1.85 -4.12 6.05
N LEU A 65 -1.38 -4.21 7.29
CA LEU A 65 -0.55 -5.33 7.76
C LEU A 65 -1.34 -6.64 7.89
N ASN A 66 -2.67 -6.55 8.08
CA ASN A 66 -3.56 -7.68 8.37
C ASN A 66 -4.23 -8.32 7.13
N VAL A 67 -3.92 -7.87 5.91
CA VAL A 67 -4.68 -8.27 4.71
C VAL A 67 -4.31 -9.68 4.19
N GLY A 68 -3.21 -10.25 4.68
CA GLY A 68 -2.74 -11.59 4.32
C GLY A 68 -1.78 -11.59 3.12
N ASN A 69 -1.47 -12.78 2.63
CA ASN A 69 -0.55 -12.98 1.49
C ASN A 69 -1.33 -12.95 0.16
N LEU A 70 -0.65 -12.54 -0.91
CA LEU A 70 -1.14 -12.75 -2.28
C LEU A 70 -0.90 -14.21 -2.65
N LYS A 71 -1.92 -14.88 -3.19
CA LYS A 71 -1.81 -16.30 -3.58
C LYS A 71 -1.93 -16.46 -5.07
N LEU A 72 -1.03 -17.25 -5.66
CA LEU A 72 -1.01 -17.55 -7.08
C LEU A 72 -1.16 -19.06 -7.29
N GLY A 73 -2.36 -19.46 -7.68
CA GLY A 73 -2.69 -20.83 -8.06
C GLY A 73 -2.23 -21.18 -9.47
N ASN A 74 -2.71 -22.29 -10.01
CA ASN A 74 -2.46 -22.66 -11.41
C ASN A 74 -3.40 -21.90 -12.37
N ASP A 75 -4.61 -21.60 -11.91
CA ASP A 75 -5.74 -21.06 -12.69
C ASP A 75 -6.39 -19.85 -12.00
N PHE A 76 -5.84 -19.39 -10.89
CA PHE A 76 -6.38 -18.27 -10.13
C PHE A 76 -5.28 -17.40 -9.48
N LEU A 77 -5.66 -16.17 -9.20
CA LEU A 77 -4.93 -15.21 -8.38
C LEU A 77 -5.84 -14.71 -7.26
N GLU A 78 -5.39 -14.83 -6.01
CA GLU A 78 -6.07 -14.25 -4.86
C GLU A 78 -5.32 -13.01 -4.39
N ILE A 79 -5.95 -11.85 -4.60
CA ILE A 79 -5.40 -10.56 -4.22
C ILE A 79 -5.98 -10.18 -2.85
N PRO A 80 -5.13 -9.96 -1.83
CA PRO A 80 -5.57 -9.42 -0.57
C PRO A 80 -6.11 -8.00 -0.80
N GLY A 81 -7.38 -7.76 -0.45
CA GLY A 81 -8.06 -6.53 -0.82
C GLY A 81 -7.47 -5.27 -0.16
N ARG A 82 -7.15 -4.25 -0.95
CA ARG A 82 -6.58 -2.97 -0.49
C ARG A 82 -7.49 -2.25 0.53
N TRP A 83 -8.81 -2.43 0.37
CA TRP A 83 -9.91 -1.82 1.16
C TRP A 83 -11.16 -2.72 1.29
N LYS A 84 -11.11 -3.95 0.76
CA LYS A 84 -12.24 -4.91 0.68
C LYS A 84 -11.79 -6.30 1.08
N GLU A 85 -12.73 -7.24 1.14
CA GLU A 85 -12.43 -8.67 1.31
C GLU A 85 -11.45 -9.17 0.23
N ARG A 86 -10.80 -10.30 0.51
CA ARG A 86 -9.89 -10.95 -0.43
C ARG A 86 -10.64 -11.23 -1.72
N THR A 87 -10.04 -10.87 -2.85
CA THR A 87 -10.64 -11.07 -4.16
C THR A 87 -9.91 -12.19 -4.85
N LYS A 88 -10.63 -13.29 -5.13
CA LYS A 88 -10.12 -14.39 -5.94
C LYS A 88 -10.57 -14.18 -7.39
N ILE A 89 -9.62 -14.10 -8.29
CA ILE A 89 -9.80 -13.90 -9.72
C ILE A 89 -9.38 -15.18 -10.41
N ASN A 90 -10.27 -15.83 -11.15
CA ASN A 90 -9.87 -16.92 -12.03
C ASN A 90 -9.27 -16.33 -13.31
N PHE A 91 -8.25 -16.97 -13.86
CA PHE A 91 -7.58 -16.45 -15.05
C PHE A 91 -8.49 -16.40 -16.28
N ASN A 92 -9.48 -17.31 -16.36
CA ASN A 92 -10.52 -17.31 -17.38
C ASN A 92 -11.41 -16.06 -17.33
N ASP A 93 -11.46 -15.36 -16.20
CA ASP A 93 -12.25 -14.15 -16.00
C ASP A 93 -11.46 -12.86 -16.27
N ILE A 94 -10.16 -12.96 -16.59
CA ILE A 94 -9.31 -11.84 -16.97
C ILE A 94 -9.65 -11.41 -18.40
N LEU A 95 -9.96 -10.12 -18.54
CA LEU A 95 -10.31 -9.45 -19.79
C LEU A 95 -9.10 -8.73 -20.39
N ASP A 96 -8.24 -8.15 -19.55
CA ASP A 96 -7.01 -7.49 -19.98
C ASP A 96 -5.95 -7.50 -18.86
N ILE A 97 -4.68 -7.41 -19.24
CA ILE A 97 -3.54 -7.27 -18.33
C ILE A 97 -2.69 -6.09 -18.78
N GLY A 98 -2.84 -4.98 -18.07
CA GLY A 98 -2.09 -3.75 -18.29
C GLY A 98 -0.88 -3.65 -17.35
N GLU A 99 0.11 -2.85 -17.77
CA GLU A 99 1.16 -2.37 -16.90
C GLU A 99 1.13 -0.85 -16.87
N ILE A 100 0.96 -0.29 -15.68
CA ILE A 100 1.10 1.14 -15.48
C ILE A 100 2.56 1.39 -15.08
N ASP A 101 3.35 1.79 -16.06
CA ASP A 101 4.75 2.18 -15.91
C ASP A 101 4.84 3.58 -15.26
N SER A 102 4.36 3.67 -14.02
CA SER A 102 4.41 4.85 -13.15
C SER A 102 5.44 4.63 -12.03
N TYR A 103 5.68 5.66 -11.21
CA TYR A 103 6.67 5.64 -10.12
C TYR A 103 6.60 4.41 -9.17
N ASP A 104 5.45 3.74 -9.09
CA ASP A 104 5.22 2.61 -8.20
C ASP A 104 5.19 1.22 -8.90
N ASN A 105 5.30 1.14 -10.24
CA ASN A 105 5.14 -0.04 -11.10
C ASN A 105 3.99 -0.97 -10.68
N VAL A 106 2.87 -0.90 -11.40
CA VAL A 106 1.64 -1.60 -11.01
C VAL A 106 1.18 -2.52 -12.14
N ILE A 107 0.87 -3.79 -11.79
CA ILE A 107 0.14 -4.68 -12.69
C ILE A 107 -1.34 -4.38 -12.53
N GLU A 108 -1.98 -3.97 -13.62
CA GLU A 108 -3.41 -3.78 -13.69
C GLU A 108 -4.05 -5.01 -14.33
N ILE A 109 -5.04 -5.57 -13.65
CA ILE A 109 -5.78 -6.75 -14.11
C ILE A 109 -7.23 -6.32 -14.23
N GLU A 110 -7.70 -6.20 -15.47
CA GLU A 110 -9.13 -6.04 -15.73
C GLU A 110 -9.77 -7.42 -15.77
N SER A 111 -10.80 -7.62 -14.96
CA SER A 111 -11.58 -8.85 -14.91
C SER A 111 -13.07 -8.54 -14.97
N LYS A 112 -13.89 -9.59 -15.15
CA LYS A 112 -15.35 -9.47 -15.03
C LYS A 112 -15.83 -8.92 -13.67
N LEU A 113 -15.00 -9.01 -12.63
CA LEU A 113 -15.28 -8.50 -11.28
C LEU A 113 -14.85 -7.02 -11.10
N GLY A 114 -14.18 -6.45 -12.11
CA GLY A 114 -13.65 -5.10 -12.11
C GLY A 114 -12.13 -5.06 -12.24
N ILE A 115 -11.58 -3.89 -11.93
CA ILE A 115 -10.15 -3.59 -12.05
C ILE A 115 -9.44 -3.90 -10.73
N HIS A 116 -8.31 -4.60 -10.83
CA HIS A 116 -7.49 -5.01 -9.71
C HIS A 116 -6.03 -4.60 -9.91
N LEU A 117 -5.39 -4.14 -8.85
CA LEU A 117 -4.02 -3.60 -8.90
C LEU A 117 -3.09 -4.39 -7.98
N ILE A 118 -1.94 -4.80 -8.53
CA ILE A 118 -0.82 -5.38 -7.78
C ILE A 118 0.31 -4.36 -7.76
N GLU A 119 0.55 -3.74 -6.60
CA GLU A 119 1.59 -2.73 -6.37
C GLU A 119 2.94 -3.42 -6.16
N ARG A 120 3.92 -3.13 -7.02
CA ARG A 120 5.28 -3.70 -6.88
C ARG A 120 5.86 -3.45 -5.50
N ASN A 121 5.68 -2.23 -4.98
CA ASN A 121 6.32 -1.79 -3.74
C ASN A 121 5.84 -2.56 -2.49
N TRP A 122 4.82 -3.41 -2.62
CA TRP A 122 4.26 -4.18 -1.52
C TRP A 122 4.81 -5.59 -1.40
N MET A 123 5.64 -6.02 -2.34
CA MET A 123 6.25 -7.34 -2.35
C MET A 123 7.70 -7.26 -2.82
N LYS A 124 8.45 -8.37 -2.75
CA LYS A 124 9.83 -8.37 -3.25
C LYS A 124 9.83 -8.34 -4.78
N GLN A 125 10.84 -7.69 -5.37
CA GLN A 125 11.00 -7.61 -6.83
C GLN A 125 10.91 -8.99 -7.50
N LYS A 126 11.67 -9.98 -7.01
CA LYS A 126 11.66 -11.34 -7.56
C LYS A 126 10.29 -12.01 -7.51
N GLU A 127 9.52 -11.74 -6.46
CA GLU A 127 8.17 -12.29 -6.28
C GLU A 127 7.20 -11.61 -7.25
N PHE A 128 7.32 -10.28 -7.42
CA PHE A 128 6.53 -9.50 -8.36
C PHE A 128 6.80 -9.94 -9.81
N ASP A 129 8.06 -10.08 -10.19
CA ASP A 129 8.47 -10.54 -11.53
C ASP A 129 7.91 -11.95 -11.81
N ASN A 130 7.85 -12.82 -10.80
CA ASN A 130 7.27 -14.15 -10.96
C ASN A 130 5.75 -14.11 -11.18
N VAL A 131 5.02 -13.29 -10.43
CA VAL A 131 3.58 -13.07 -10.64
C VAL A 131 3.33 -12.53 -12.05
N LYS A 132 4.09 -11.51 -12.46
CA LYS A 132 4.03 -10.93 -13.80
C LYS A 132 4.24 -11.98 -14.89
N ARG A 133 5.33 -12.75 -14.78
CA ARG A 133 5.67 -13.80 -15.75
C ARG A 133 4.54 -14.82 -15.88
N ARG A 134 3.99 -15.32 -14.76
CA ARG A 134 2.90 -16.33 -14.80
C ARG A 134 1.61 -15.78 -15.40
N LEU A 135 1.27 -14.52 -15.12
CA LEU A 135 0.12 -13.85 -15.72
C LEU A 135 0.30 -13.68 -17.24
N GLN A 136 1.49 -13.29 -17.68
CA GLN A 136 1.83 -13.18 -19.11
C GLN A 136 1.83 -14.53 -19.82
N GLU A 137 2.43 -15.56 -19.21
CA GLU A 137 2.42 -16.93 -19.74
C GLU A 137 1.00 -17.44 -19.95
N TYR A 138 0.09 -17.17 -18.99
CA TYR A 138 -1.31 -17.54 -19.16
C TYR A 138 -1.96 -16.77 -20.31
N TRP A 139 -1.74 -15.45 -20.37
CA TRP A 139 -2.34 -14.60 -21.40
C TRP A 139 -1.90 -14.97 -22.82
N MET A 140 -0.63 -15.31 -23.01
CA MET A 140 -0.07 -15.72 -24.31
C MET A 140 -0.56 -17.11 -24.77
N ASN A 141 -1.03 -17.95 -23.84
CA ASN A 141 -1.52 -19.29 -24.11
C ASN A 141 -3.06 -19.38 -24.16
N LYS A 142 -3.76 -18.24 -24.05
CA LYS A 142 -5.22 -18.11 -24.16
C LYS A 142 -5.64 -17.97 -25.62
#